data_AF-A0A323UNF7-F1
#
_entry.id   AF-A0A323UNF7-F1
#
_cell.length_a   1.000
_cell.length_b   1.000
_cell.length_c   1.000
_cell.angle_alpha   90.00
_cell.angle_beta   90.00
_cell.angle_gamma   90.00
#
_symmetry.space_group_name_H-M   'P 1'
#
loop_
_entity.id
_entity.type
_entity.pdbx_description
1 polymer ?
#
loop_
_entity_poly.entity_id
_entity_poly.type
_entity_poly.pdbx_seq_one_letter_code
_entity_poly.pdbx_strand_id
1 'polypeptide(L)' 'MSGHRNAAADLIADLARRHRVELTATESDVLARHISRLAGDDVVLDDIEQTLMSLQRAGHLSRRELLRLQARYLRESRP' A
#
# COMPACT_ATOMS: atom_id res chain seq x y z
N MET A 1 -4.80 -23.28 12.17
CA MET A 1 -4.01 -22.05 12.05
C MET A 1 -5.00 -20.90 11.95
N SER A 2 -5.24 -20.17 13.04
CA SER A 2 -6.20 -19.06 13.05
C SER A 2 -5.64 -17.93 12.20
N GLY A 3 -6.11 -17.81 10.95
CA GLY A 3 -5.75 -16.71 10.06
C GLY A 3 -6.20 -15.40 10.71
N HIS A 4 -5.24 -14.57 11.10
CA HIS A 4 -5.54 -13.24 11.58
C HIS A 4 -6.17 -12.48 10.41
N ARG A 5 -7.48 -12.18 10.48
CA ARG A 5 -8.16 -11.38 9.48
C ARG A 5 -7.57 -9.98 9.50
N ASN A 6 -6.87 -9.61 8.43
CA ASN A 6 -6.33 -8.28 8.23
C ASN A 6 -7.42 -7.38 7.65
N ALA A 7 -8.21 -6.79 8.55
CA ALA A 7 -9.37 -5.99 8.19
C ALA A 7 -8.98 -4.71 7.42
N ALA A 8 -7.76 -4.21 7.61
CA ALA A 8 -7.22 -3.13 6.79
C ALA A 8 -6.96 -3.59 5.36
N ALA A 9 -6.34 -4.77 5.16
CA ALA A 9 -6.12 -5.33 3.82
C ALA A 9 -7.44 -5.57 3.08
N ASP A 10 -8.43 -6.15 3.76
CA ASP A 10 -9.77 -6.39 3.20
C ASP A 10 -10.41 -5.07 2.73
N LEU A 11 -10.30 -4.02 3.53
CA LEU A 11 -10.87 -2.70 3.22
C LEU A 11 -10.13 -2.03 2.05
N ILE A 12 -8.80 -2.13 1.99
CA ILE A 12 -7.99 -1.60 0.88
C ILE A 12 -8.33 -2.33 -0.42
N ALA A 13 -8.42 -3.65 -0.39
CA ALA A 13 -8.80 -4.46 -1.56
C ALA A 13 -10.23 -4.12 -2.03
N ASP A 14 -11.17 -3.94 -1.10
CA ASP A 14 -12.54 -3.57 -1.44
C ASP A 14 -12.64 -2.16 -2.05
N LEU A 15 -11.85 -1.19 -1.55
CA LEU A 15 -11.76 0.14 -2.16
C LEU A 15 -11.22 0.06 -3.59
N ALA A 16 -10.15 -0.70 -3.82
CA ALA A 16 -9.58 -0.88 -5.15
C ALA A 16 -10.58 -1.48 -6.13
N ARG A 17 -11.31 -2.54 -5.73
CA ARG A 17 -12.37 -3.12 -6.56
C ARG A 17 -13.49 -2.13 -6.87
N ARG A 18 -13.99 -1.40 -5.87
CA ARG A 18 -15.09 -0.44 -6.05
C ARG A 18 -14.74 0.69 -7.01
N HIS A 19 -13.49 1.14 -6.96
CA HIS A 19 -12.99 2.20 -7.83
C HIS A 19 -12.33 1.70 -9.12
N ARG A 20 -12.27 0.37 -9.32
CA ARG A 20 -11.60 -0.28 -10.46
C ARG A 20 -10.15 0.20 -10.64
N VAL A 21 -9.44 0.33 -9.52
CA VAL A 21 -8.02 0.69 -9.52
C VAL A 21 -7.20 -0.58 -9.68
N GLU A 22 -6.34 -0.58 -10.69
CA GLU A 22 -5.38 -1.64 -10.92
C GLU A 22 -4.04 -1.33 -10.26
N LEU A 23 -3.34 -2.39 -9.85
CA LEU A 23 -1.99 -2.29 -9.31
C LEU A 23 -1.03 -1.86 -10.42
N THR A 24 -0.54 -0.61 -10.35
CA THR A 24 0.40 -0.09 -11.35
C THR A 24 1.67 0.41 -10.68
N ALA A 25 2.76 -0.33 -10.85
CA ALA A 25 4.09 0.19 -10.57
C ALA A 25 4.42 1.29 -11.57
N THR A 26 4.95 2.41 -11.09
CA THR A 26 5.35 3.55 -11.90
C THR A 26 6.88 3.65 -12.00
N GLU A 27 7.39 4.39 -12.98
CA GLU A 27 8.83 4.72 -13.03
C GLU A 27 9.32 5.42 -11.75
N SER A 28 8.44 6.20 -11.11
CA SER A 28 8.71 6.80 -9.80
C SER A 28 8.86 5.75 -8.70
N ASP A 29 8.12 4.64 -8.74
CA ASP A 29 8.28 3.52 -7.79
C ASP A 29 9.62 2.79 -8.02
N VAL A 30 10.01 2.61 -9.28
CA VAL A 30 11.31 2.04 -9.64
C VAL A 30 12.44 2.92 -9.13
N LEU A 31 12.36 4.23 -9.38
CA LEU A 31 13.34 5.19 -8.91
C LEU A 31 13.41 5.22 -7.37
N ALA A 32 12.26 5.26 -6.69
CA ALA A 32 12.21 5.25 -5.24
C ALA A 32 12.92 4.02 -4.65
N ARG A 33 12.68 2.83 -5.22
CA ARG A 33 13.39 1.59 -4.81
C ARG A 33 14.90 1.70 -5.01
N HIS A 34 15.36 2.25 -6.13
CA HIS A 34 16.80 2.44 -6.35
C HIS A 34 17.41 3.42 -5.34
N ILE A 35 16.72 4.52 -5.02
CA ILE A 35 17.17 5.51 -4.04
C ILE A 35 17.23 4.87 -2.64
N SER A 36 16.18 4.16 -2.21
CA SER A 36 16.17 3.46 -0.92
C SER A 36 17.34 2.47 -0.85
N ARG A 37 17.53 1.63 -1.88
CA ARG A 37 18.65 0.66 -1.91
C ARG A 37 20.02 1.35 -1.80
N LEU A 38 20.21 2.48 -2.49
CA LEU A 38 21.45 3.26 -2.41
C LEU A 38 21.68 3.86 -1.02
N ALA A 39 20.61 4.20 -0.30
CA ALA A 39 20.69 4.67 1.08
C ALA A 39 20.95 3.53 2.10
N GLY A 40 21.00 2.28 1.64
CA GLY A 40 21.12 1.10 2.50
C GLY A 40 19.77 0.61 3.05
N ASP A 41 18.65 1.22 2.63
CA ASP A 41 17.31 0.84 3.02
C ASP A 41 16.67 -0.03 1.92
N ASP A 42 16.44 -1.32 2.17
CA ASP A 42 15.69 -2.15 1.22
C ASP A 42 14.20 -2.13 1.55
N VAL A 43 13.48 -1.14 1.01
CA VAL A 43 12.04 -0.98 1.19
C VAL A 43 11.29 -1.61 0.02
N VAL A 44 10.72 -2.79 0.26
CA VAL A 44 9.84 -3.49 -0.68
C VAL A 44 8.41 -3.41 -0.15
N LEU A 45 7.54 -2.73 -0.90
CA LEU A 45 6.11 -2.67 -0.61
C LEU A 45 5.44 -3.97 -1.09
N ASP A 46 4.57 -4.53 -0.25
CA ASP A 46 3.71 -5.63 -0.69
C ASP A 46 2.56 -5.15 -1.60
N ASP A 47 1.81 -6.09 -2.17
CA ASP A 47 0.73 -5.79 -3.11
C ASP A 47 -0.37 -4.92 -2.49
N ILE A 48 -0.63 -5.03 -1.19
CA ILE A 48 -1.63 -4.22 -0.49
C ILE A 48 -1.13 -2.78 -0.32
N GLU A 49 0.12 -2.60 0.08
CA GLU A 49 0.77 -1.29 0.17
C GLU A 49 0.85 -0.59 -1.20
N GLN A 50 1.19 -1.34 -2.25
CA GLN A 50 1.19 -0.82 -3.63
C GLN A 50 -0.23 -0.47 -4.12
N THR A 51 -1.25 -1.27 -3.76
CA THR A 51 -2.66 -0.97 -4.06
C THR A 51 -3.09 0.33 -3.37
N LEU A 52 -2.68 0.51 -2.12
CA LEU A 52 -2.95 1.71 -1.34
C LEU A 52 -2.32 2.96 -1.97
N MET A 53 -1.09 2.86 -2.48
CA MET A 53 -0.46 3.94 -3.27
C MET A 53 -1.21 4.23 -4.56
N SER A 54 -1.66 3.19 -5.27
CA SER A 54 -2.41 3.33 -6.53
C SER A 54 -3.75 4.07 -6.32
N LEU A 55 -4.47 3.74 -5.24
CA LEU A 55 -5.70 4.44 -4.83
C LEU A 55 -5.46 5.93 -4.55
N GLN A 56 -4.36 6.28 -3.90
CA GLN A 56 -4.01 7.67 -3.62
C GLN A 56 -3.64 8.43 -4.90
N ARG A 57 -2.90 7.81 -5.82
CA ARG A 57 -2.54 8.41 -7.11
C ARG A 57 -3.75 8.66 -7.99
N ALA A 58 -4.71 7.74 -7.99
CA ALA A 58 -5.99 7.90 -8.66
C ALA A 58 -6.91 8.96 -8.01
N GLY A 59 -6.51 9.54 -6.88
CA GLY A 59 -7.25 10.59 -6.18
C GLY A 59 -8.40 10.07 -5.30
N HIS A 60 -8.51 8.75 -5.10
CA HIS A 60 -9.54 8.16 -4.25
C HIS A 60 -9.21 8.21 -2.76
N LEU A 61 -7.95 8.52 -2.42
CA LEU A 61 -7.51 8.74 -1.04
C LEU A 61 -6.75 10.06 -0.94
N SER A 62 -7.10 10.87 0.05
CA SER A 62 -6.22 11.95 0.50
C SER A 62 -4.97 11.36 1.16
N ARG A 63 -3.88 12.15 1.22
CA ARG A 63 -2.64 11.76 1.93
C ARG A 63 -2.90 11.37 3.38
N ARG A 64 -3.86 12.02 4.05
CA ARG A 64 -4.23 11.73 5.45
C ARG A 64 -4.97 10.40 5.59
N GLU A 65 -5.73 9.99 4.59
CA GLU A 65 -6.42 8.68 4.58
C GLU A 65 -5.43 7.56 4.26
N LEU A 66 -4.55 7.77 3.27
CA LEU A 66 -3.44 6.88 2.95
C LEU A 66 -2.64 6.52 4.22
N LEU A 67 -2.12 7.53 4.94
CA LEU A 67 -1.30 7.31 6.13
C LEU A 67 -2.05 6.56 7.24
N ARG A 68 -3.34 6.86 7.42
CA ARG A 68 -4.17 6.18 8.43
C ARG A 68 -4.39 4.70 8.08
N LEU A 69 -4.67 4.40 6.82
CA LEU A 69 -4.84 3.02 6.35
C LEU A 69 -3.52 2.25 6.37
N GLN A 70 -2.42 2.86 5.96
CA GLN A 70 -1.10 2.23 5.99
C GLN A 70 -0.68 1.89 7.42
N ALA A 71 -0.80 2.84 8.35
CA ALA A 71 -0.45 2.59 9.75
C ALA A 71 -1.32 1.48 10.37
N ARG A 72 -2.60 1.42 9.99
CA ARG A 72 -3.50 0.35 10.43
C ARG A 72 -3.09 -1.00 9.84
N TYR A 73 -2.85 -1.06 8.53
CA TYR A 73 -2.39 -2.26 7.85
C TYR A 73 -1.08 -2.79 8.45
N LEU A 74 -0.08 -1.93 8.67
CA LEU A 74 1.19 -2.35 9.25
C LEU A 74 1.02 -2.95 10.66
N ARG A 75 0.19 -2.34 11.52
CA ARG A 75 -0.13 -2.91 12.84
C ARG A 75 -0.82 -4.27 12.79
N GLU A 76 -1.67 -4.48 11.79
CA GLU A 76 -2.40 -5.74 11.62
C GLU A 76 -1.54 -6.84 10.94
N SER A 77 -0.50 -6.45 10.19
CA SER A 77 0.32 -7.36 9.36
C SER A 77 1.68 -7.70 9.98
N ARG A 78 2.23 -6.79 10.79
CA ARG A 78 3.56 -6.90 11.40
C ARG A 78 3.46 -6.52 12.89
N PRO A 79 3.00 -7.44 13.74
CA PRO A 79 2.93 -7.21 15.18
C PRO A 79 4.30 -7.08 15.83
#